data_AF-A0A5K3ES75-F1
#
_entry.id   AF-A0A5K3ES75-F1
#
_cell.length_a   1.000
_cell.length_b   1.000
_cell.length_c   1.000
_cell.angle_alpha   90.00
_cell.angle_beta   90.00
_cell.angle_gamma   90.00
#
_symmetry.space_group_name_H-M   'P 1'
#
loop_
_entity.id
_entity.type
_entity.pdbx_description
1 polymer ?
#
loop_
_entity_poly.entity_id
_entity_poly.type
_entity_poly.pdbx_seq_one_letter_code
_entity_poly.pdbx_strand_id
1 'polypeptide(L)'
;MAYRKLPRVLRQKVASYYEHRYQGKMFNELAILDELSECLREQIVNHNCRELVAAVPFFTYADRHFVSDVIMKLKYEVFQPGDWIIKEGQIGTKMYFIQEGVVDIVDTDGRVATSLSDGSYFGG
;
A
#
# COMPACT_ATOMS: atom_id res chain seq x y z
N MET A 1 8.80 18.62 -14.74
CA MET A 1 7.43 18.34 -15.24
C MET A 1 6.83 19.42 -16.16
N ALA A 2 7.57 20.47 -16.56
CA ALA A 2 7.09 21.46 -17.54
C ALA A 2 7.17 20.97 -19.00
N TYR A 3 8.02 19.99 -19.28
CA TYR A 3 8.35 19.56 -20.64
C TYR A 3 7.24 18.77 -21.36
N ARG A 4 6.27 18.20 -20.63
CA ARG A 4 5.15 17.42 -21.21
C ARG A 4 3.80 18.15 -21.21
N LYS A 5 3.78 19.47 -20.91
CA LYS A 5 2.54 20.28 -20.82
C LYS A 5 1.43 19.62 -19.99
N LEU A 6 1.77 18.89 -18.92
CA LEU A 6 0.77 18.25 -18.08
C LEU A 6 -0.20 19.31 -17.51
N PRO A 7 -1.51 19.04 -17.44
CA PRO A 7 -2.48 19.91 -16.78
C PRO A 7 -2.04 20.29 -15.37
N ARG A 8 -2.34 21.53 -14.95
CA ARG A 8 -1.95 22.05 -13.62
C ARG A 8 -2.46 21.16 -12.47
N VAL A 9 -3.68 20.63 -12.63
CA VAL A 9 -4.31 19.69 -11.68
C VAL A 9 -3.47 18.42 -11.52
N LEU A 10 -3.03 17.81 -12.62
CA LEU A 10 -2.18 16.62 -12.56
C LEU A 10 -0.82 16.91 -11.94
N ARG A 11 -0.22 18.07 -12.22
CA ARG A 11 1.05 18.45 -11.58
C ARG A 11 0.91 18.61 -10.07
N GLN A 12 -0.17 19.23 -9.61
CA GLN A 12 -0.45 19.36 -8.17
C GLN A 12 -0.70 18.00 -7.54
N LYS A 13 -1.51 17.15 -8.18
CA LYS A 13 -1.78 15.79 -7.70
C LYS A 13 -0.51 14.97 -7.52
N VAL A 14 0.38 15.00 -8.52
CA VAL A 14 1.69 14.32 -8.46
C VAL A 14 2.58 14.94 -7.38
N ALA A 15 2.63 16.26 -7.24
CA ALA A 15 3.42 16.91 -6.19
C ALA A 15 2.95 16.48 -4.79
N SER A 16 1.63 16.52 -4.53
CA SER A 16 1.04 16.08 -3.27
C SER A 16 1.26 14.59 -3.00
N TYR A 17 1.27 13.75 -4.05
CA TYR A 17 1.59 12.33 -3.92
C TYR A 17 3.02 12.12 -3.40
N TYR A 18 3.99 12.77 -4.04
CA TYR A 18 5.40 12.64 -3.65
C TYR A 18 5.67 13.25 -2.27
N GLU A 19 5.01 14.37 -1.94
CA GLU A 19 5.09 14.98 -0.62
C GLU A 19 4.56 14.05 0.48
N HIS A 20 3.40 13.43 0.27
CA HIS A 20 2.82 12.46 1.20
C HIS A 20 3.65 11.16 1.31
N ARG A 21 4.10 10.63 0.17
CA ARG A 21 4.85 9.35 0.09
C ARG A 21 6.24 9.42 0.72
N TYR A 22 6.92 10.56 0.61
CA TYR A 22 8.33 10.69 0.96
C TYR A 22 8.60 11.69 2.10
N GLN A 23 7.62 12.54 2.47
CA GLN A 23 7.78 13.56 3.52
C GLN A 23 9.09 14.35 3.41
N GLY A 24 9.50 14.67 2.18
CA GLY A 24 10.75 15.37 1.87
C GLY A 24 12.01 14.52 1.78
N LYS A 25 11.96 13.21 2.07
CA LYS A 25 13.08 12.26 1.96
C LYS A 25 12.81 11.22 0.88
N MET A 26 13.34 11.45 -0.32
CA MET A 26 13.25 10.47 -1.41
C MET A 26 14.38 9.44 -1.30
N PHE A 27 14.01 8.19 -1.09
CA PHE A 27 14.93 7.06 -1.18
C PHE A 27 14.25 5.87 -1.83
N ASN A 28 15.04 5.03 -2.49
CA ASN A 28 14.55 3.80 -3.08
C ASN A 28 14.73 2.68 -2.05
N GLU A 29 13.69 2.45 -1.25
CA GLU A 29 13.68 1.43 -0.20
C GLU A 29 14.06 0.05 -0.74
N LEU A 30 13.56 -0.32 -1.92
CA LEU A 30 13.90 -1.61 -2.55
C LEU A 30 15.39 -1.73 -2.86
N ALA A 31 16.00 -0.68 -3.40
CA ALA A 31 17.44 -0.70 -3.69
C ALA A 31 18.29 -0.75 -2.41
N ILE A 32 17.91 0.02 -1.38
CA ILE A 32 18.60 0.00 -0.08
C ILE A 32 18.50 -1.37 0.57
N LEU A 33 17.30 -1.96 0.59
CA LEU A 33 17.09 -3.31 1.11
C LEU A 33 17.88 -4.35 0.31
N ASP A 34 18.05 -4.15 -1.00
CA ASP A 34 18.77 -5.10 -1.85
C ASP A 34 20.29 -5.14 -1.60
N GLU A 35 20.87 -4.03 -1.13
CA GLU A 35 22.28 -3.95 -0.73
C GLU A 35 22.56 -4.60 0.63
N LEU A 36 21.51 -4.86 1.44
CA LEU A 36 21.65 -5.46 2.76
C LEU A 36 21.65 -6.99 2.68
N SER A 37 22.31 -7.61 3.66
CA SER A 37 22.25 -9.06 3.86
C SER A 37 20.82 -9.51 4.15
N GLU A 38 20.51 -10.76 3.77
CA GLU A 38 19.18 -11.35 3.94
C GLU A 38 18.66 -11.22 5.39
N CYS A 39 19.50 -11.56 6.38
CA CYS A 39 19.14 -11.43 7.79
C CYS A 39 18.82 -9.99 8.22
N LEU A 40 19.52 -8.98 7.69
CA LEU A 40 19.25 -7.57 8.01
C LEU A 40 17.97 -7.08 7.33
N ARG A 41 17.78 -7.48 6.06
CA ARG A 41 16.56 -7.20 5.30
C ARG A 41 15.33 -7.74 6.02
N GLU A 42 15.38 -9.01 6.43
CA GLU A 42 14.30 -9.64 7.20
C GLU A 42 13.97 -8.89 8.49
N GLN A 43 14.99 -8.50 9.26
CA GLN A 43 14.79 -7.77 10.51
C GLN A 43 14.13 -6.41 10.28
N ILE A 44 14.56 -5.67 9.25
CA ILE A 44 13.99 -4.36 8.92
C ILE A 44 12.54 -4.51 8.46
N VAL A 45 12.25 -5.41 7.52
CA VAL A 45 10.89 -5.56 6.97
C VAL A 45 9.93 -6.07 8.05
N ASN A 46 10.34 -7.04 8.89
CA ASN A 46 9.53 -7.49 10.03
C ASN A 46 9.27 -6.36 11.04
N HIS A 47 10.27 -5.50 11.29
CA HIS A 47 10.09 -4.35 12.16
C HIS A 47 9.10 -3.33 11.58
N ASN A 48 9.24 -2.98 10.30
CA ASN A 48 8.38 -2.01 9.62
C ASN A 48 6.93 -2.49 9.53
N CYS A 49 6.72 -3.79 9.29
CA CYS A 49 5.39 -4.36 9.13
C CYS A 49 4.75 -4.83 10.45
N ARG A 50 5.43 -4.72 11.60
CA ARG A 50 4.92 -5.21 12.89
C ARG A 50 3.53 -4.66 13.25
N GLU A 51 3.30 -3.39 12.95
CA GLU A 51 2.05 -2.70 13.29
C GLU A 51 0.92 -3.16 12.37
N LEU A 52 1.21 -3.33 11.08
CA LEU A 52 0.27 -3.92 10.12
C LEU A 52 -0.11 -5.35 10.52
N VAL A 53 0.88 -6.18 10.87
CA VAL A 53 0.65 -7.58 11.26
C VAL A 53 -0.19 -7.68 12.53
N ALA A 54 0.04 -6.79 13.49
CA ALA A 54 -0.75 -6.73 14.72
C ALA A 54 -2.17 -6.21 14.48
N ALA A 55 -2.35 -5.27 13.53
CA ALA A 55 -3.64 -4.67 13.23
C ALA A 55 -4.54 -5.57 12.37
N VAL A 56 -3.96 -6.39 11.48
CA VAL A 56 -4.71 -7.20 10.52
C VAL A 56 -5.05 -8.59 11.08
N PRO A 57 -6.34 -8.92 11.32
CA PRO A 57 -6.74 -10.21 11.88
C PRO A 57 -6.38 -11.43 11.00
N PHE A 58 -6.15 -11.21 9.70
CA PHE A 58 -5.70 -12.24 8.76
C PHE A 58 -4.43 -12.95 9.22
N PHE A 59 -3.53 -12.26 9.92
CA PHE A 59 -2.26 -12.84 10.37
C PHE A 59 -2.32 -13.46 11.77
N THR A 60 -3.39 -13.27 12.54
CA THR A 60 -3.46 -13.67 13.96
C THR A 60 -3.29 -15.17 14.18
N TYR A 61 -3.82 -15.99 13.26
CA TYR A 61 -3.76 -17.46 13.34
C TYR A 61 -2.78 -18.07 12.34
N ALA A 62 -2.02 -17.25 11.64
CA ALA A 62 -1.08 -17.70 10.63
C ALA A 62 0.26 -18.14 11.25
N ASP A 63 0.93 -19.09 10.61
CA ASP A 63 2.27 -19.50 11.02
C ASP A 63 3.28 -18.37 10.85
N ARG A 64 4.29 -18.30 11.73
CA ARG A 64 5.30 -17.25 11.69
C ARG A 64 6.10 -17.23 10.38
N HIS A 65 6.37 -18.39 9.78
CA HIS A 65 7.07 -18.45 8.49
C HIS A 65 6.17 -17.90 7.38
N PHE A 66 4.89 -18.25 7.37
CA PHE A 66 3.93 -17.70 6.41
C PHE A 66 3.82 -16.17 6.54
N VAL A 67 3.73 -15.66 7.77
CA VAL A 67 3.67 -14.21 8.02
C VAL A 67 4.94 -13.53 7.48
N SER A 68 6.13 -14.09 7.78
CA SER A 68 7.40 -13.57 7.26
C SER A 68 7.45 -13.59 5.72
N ASP A 69 7.03 -14.69 5.09
CA ASP A 69 6.99 -14.83 3.63
C ASP A 69 6.06 -13.83 2.96
N VAL A 70 4.90 -13.56 3.58
CA VAL A 70 3.96 -12.55 3.08
C VAL A 70 4.56 -11.15 3.24
N ILE A 71 5.10 -10.84 4.42
CA ILE A 71 5.73 -9.56 4.73
C ILE A 71 6.86 -9.23 3.75
N MET A 72 7.72 -10.20 3.42
CA MET A 72 8.78 -10.02 2.43
C MET A 72 8.27 -9.68 1.02
N LYS A 73 7.05 -10.12 0.68
CA LYS A 73 6.43 -9.86 -0.62
C LYS A 73 5.57 -8.60 -0.64
N LEU A 74 5.31 -7.99 0.53
CA LEU A 74 4.55 -6.74 0.61
C LEU A 74 5.29 -5.62 -0.13
N LYS A 75 4.50 -4.79 -0.81
CA LYS A 75 5.00 -3.59 -1.47
C LYS A 75 4.22 -2.41 -0.92
N TYR A 76 4.95 -1.41 -0.43
CA TYR A 76 4.35 -0.20 0.06
C TYR A 76 3.84 0.65 -1.11
N GLU A 77 2.52 0.82 -1.20
CA GLU A 77 1.83 1.64 -2.18
C GLU A 77 1.02 2.73 -1.45
N VAL A 78 0.95 3.93 -2.04
CA VAL A 78 0.14 5.04 -1.52
C VAL A 78 -0.90 5.38 -2.57
N PHE A 79 -2.11 5.70 -2.14
CA PHE A 79 -3.19 6.15 -3.00
C PHE A 79 -3.69 7.51 -2.50
N GLN A 80 -4.21 8.33 -3.42
CA GLN A 80 -4.78 9.63 -3.06
C GLN A 80 -6.30 9.55 -3.00
N PRO A 81 -6.96 10.46 -2.26
CA PRO A 81 -8.42 10.53 -2.25
C PRO A 81 -9.01 10.60 -3.67
N GLY A 82 -9.98 9.73 -3.95
CA GLY A 82 -10.64 9.61 -5.25
C GLY A 82 -9.93 8.70 -6.26
N ASP A 83 -8.81 8.06 -5.90
CA ASP A 83 -8.20 7.03 -6.75
C ASP A 83 -8.99 5.72 -6.68
N TRP A 84 -9.19 5.09 -7.85
CA TRP A 84 -9.74 3.75 -7.96
C TRP A 84 -8.62 2.72 -7.78
N ILE A 85 -8.63 2.00 -6.66
CA ILE A 85 -7.62 0.98 -6.36
C ILE A 85 -7.93 -0.32 -7.11
N ILE A 86 -9.16 -0.81 -7.00
CA ILE A 86 -9.68 -1.98 -7.73
C ILE A 86 -10.93 -1.56 -8.49
N LYS A 87 -11.08 -2.11 -9.69
CA LYS A 87 -12.28 -1.93 -10.51
C LYS A 87 -12.94 -3.27 -10.74
N GLU A 88 -14.25 -3.32 -10.54
CA GLU A 88 -15.06 -4.49 -10.84
C GLU A 88 -14.88 -4.93 -12.30
N GLY A 89 -14.86 -6.24 -12.53
CA GLY A 89 -14.65 -6.84 -13.85
C GLY A 89 -13.19 -6.87 -14.33
N GLN A 90 -12.25 -6.29 -13.59
CA GLN A 90 -10.82 -6.47 -13.85
C GLN A 90 -10.29 -7.71 -13.12
N ILE A 91 -9.37 -8.43 -13.77
CA ILE A 91 -8.71 -9.58 -13.17
C ILE A 91 -7.86 -9.08 -12.01
N GLY A 92 -8.25 -9.45 -10.78
CA GLY A 92 -7.47 -9.21 -9.57
C GLY A 92 -6.18 -10.02 -9.61
N THR A 93 -5.04 -9.34 -9.48
CA THR A 93 -3.71 -9.98 -9.46
C THR A 93 -2.98 -9.80 -8.14
N LYS A 94 -3.56 -9.00 -7.22
CA LYS A 94 -2.97 -8.61 -5.94
C LYS A 94 -4.09 -8.31 -4.94
N MET A 95 -3.80 -8.59 -3.68
CA MET A 95 -4.58 -8.13 -2.53
C MET A 95 -3.87 -6.97 -1.83
N TYR A 96 -4.62 -6.22 -1.06
CA TYR A 96 -4.16 -5.03 -0.34
C TYR A 96 -4.47 -5.13 1.15
N PHE A 97 -3.54 -4.65 1.97
CA PHE A 97 -3.71 -4.50 3.41
C PHE A 97 -3.65 -3.00 3.74
N ILE A 98 -4.59 -2.51 4.55
CA ILE A 98 -4.68 -1.09 4.89
C ILE A 98 -3.86 -0.85 6.15
N GLN A 99 -2.72 -0.18 6.00
CA GLN A 99 -1.92 0.29 7.11
C GLN A 99 -2.52 1.55 7.73
N GLU A 100 -2.87 2.53 6.89
CA GLU A 100 -3.45 3.80 7.29
C GLU A 100 -4.39 4.32 6.20
N GLY A 101 -5.59 4.75 6.58
CA GLY A 101 -6.56 5.40 5.71
C GLY A 101 -7.91 4.67 5.63
N VAL A 102 -8.77 5.16 4.74
CA VAL A 102 -10.12 4.61 4.52
C VAL A 102 -10.34 4.39 3.03
N VAL A 103 -10.90 3.23 2.68
CA VAL A 103 -11.28 2.85 1.32
C VAL A 103 -12.76 2.54 1.27
N ASP A 104 -13.47 3.16 0.35
CA ASP A 104 -14.88 2.87 0.09
C ASP A 104 -15.03 1.76 -0.94
N ILE A 105 -15.83 0.75 -0.60
CA ILE A 105 -16.30 -0.26 -1.55
C ILE A 105 -17.60 0.26 -2.15
N VAL A 106 -17.58 0.45 -3.46
CA VAL A 106 -18.67 1.05 -4.22
C VAL A 106 -19.28 0.00 -5.15
N ASP A 107 -20.60 -0.09 -5.17
CA ASP A 107 -21.35 -0.97 -6.08
C ASP A 107 -21.40 -0.37 -7.50
N THR A 108 -21.84 -1.16 -8.48
CA THR A 108 -22.08 -0.78 -9.88
C THR A 108 -22.89 0.51 -10.06
N ASP A 109 -23.82 0.79 -9.14
CA ASP A 109 -24.64 2.02 -9.11
C ASP A 109 -23.93 3.25 -8.53
N GLY A 110 -22.65 3.15 -8.14
CA GLY A 110 -21.89 4.24 -7.55
C GLY A 110 -22.21 4.50 -6.07
N ARG A 111 -22.93 3.58 -5.40
CA ARG A 111 -23.28 3.68 -3.98
C ARG A 111 -22.22 3.01 -3.12
N VAL A 112 -21.84 3.67 -2.02
CA VAL A 112 -20.93 3.09 -1.03
C VAL A 112 -21.66 1.96 -0.31
N ALA A 113 -21.20 0.73 -0.53
CA ALA A 113 -21.72 -0.46 0.13
C ALA A 113 -21.14 -0.60 1.54
N THR A 114 -19.83 -0.34 1.69
CA THR A 114 -19.13 -0.33 2.98
C THR A 114 -17.82 0.44 2.86
N SER A 115 -17.22 0.78 4.01
CA SER A 115 -15.91 1.42 4.09
C SER A 115 -14.97 0.55 4.93
N LEU A 116 -13.75 0.37 4.47
CA LEU A 116 -12.69 -0.35 5.16
C LEU A 116 -11.65 0.63 5.67
N SER A 117 -11.16 0.42 6.88
CA SER A 117 -10.14 1.25 7.53
C SER A 117 -8.91 0.45 7.92
N ASP A 118 -7.97 1.09 8.60
CA ASP A 118 -6.77 0.52 9.21
C ASP A 118 -6.97 -0.91 9.77
N GLY A 119 -6.08 -1.82 9.43
CA GLY A 119 -6.15 -3.24 9.82
C GLY A 119 -7.07 -4.10 8.95
N SER A 120 -7.81 -3.51 8.01
CA SER A 120 -8.62 -4.27 7.04
C SER A 120 -7.80 -4.67 5.82
N TYR A 121 -8.32 -5.61 5.03
CA TYR A 121 -7.72 -6.05 3.77
C TYR A 121 -8.81 -6.26 2.70
N PHE A 122 -8.43 -6.18 1.42
CA PHE A 122 -9.34 -6.34 0.29
C PHE A 122 -8.62 -6.82 -0.98
N GLY A 123 -9.38 -7.19 -2.02
CA GLY A 123 -8.83 -7.68 -3.30
C GLY A 123 -8.35 -9.14 -3.29
N GLY A 124 -8.83 -9.92 -2.32
CA GLY A 124 -8.68 -11.38 -2.29
C GLY A 124 -9.84 -12.10 -2.94
#